data_AF-A0A2N9FAU1-F1
#
_entry.id   AF-A0A2N9FAU1-F1
#
_cell.length_a   1.000
_cell.length_b   1.000
_cell.length_c   1.000
_cell.angle_alpha   90.00
_cell.angle_beta   90.00
_cell.angle_gamma   90.00
#
_symmetry.space_group_name_H-M   'P 1'
#
loop_
_entity.id
_entity.type
_entity.pdbx_description
1 polymer ?
#
loop_
_entity_poly.entity_id
_entity_poly.type
_entity_poly.pdbx_seq_one_letter_code
_entity_poly.pdbx_strand_id
1 'polypeptide(L)'
;MDLESCLLIPRKGTPFAAEIAARNAIRKAMEQGMQRANVMIKGAGVGGDAALRAILRSGIVLGFIREVTHMPHNGCSPGPVPEVWVA
;
A
#
# COMPACT_ATOMS: atom_id res chain seq x y z
N MET A 1 0.68 15.71 15.07
CA MET A 1 -0.20 14.72 14.37
C MET A 1 0.62 13.48 14.15
N ASP A 2 0.71 12.73 15.23
CA ASP A 2 1.91 12.01 15.62
C ASP A 2 1.85 10.58 15.11
N LEU A 3 3.01 10.07 14.67
CA LEU A 3 3.19 8.73 14.09
C LEU A 3 2.68 7.59 15.00
N GLU A 4 2.44 7.86 16.29
CA GLU A 4 2.00 6.89 17.29
C GLU A 4 0.52 6.49 17.16
N SER A 5 -0.33 7.31 16.53
CA SER A 5 -1.76 7.00 16.36
C SER A 5 -2.06 5.85 15.38
N CYS A 6 -1.15 5.58 14.44
CA CYS A 6 -1.24 4.46 13.50
C CYS A 6 -0.68 3.15 14.07
N LEU A 7 -0.03 3.16 15.24
CA LEU A 7 0.64 1.97 15.79
C LEU A 7 -0.30 0.96 16.47
N LEU A 8 -1.55 1.32 16.74
CA LEU A 8 -2.57 0.36 17.17
C LEU A 8 -2.88 -0.61 16.03
N ILE A 9 -2.43 -1.86 16.22
CA ILE A 9 -2.49 -2.99 15.27
C ILE A 9 -3.83 -3.12 14.51
N PRO A 10 -5.03 -2.96 15.10
CA PRO A 10 -6.28 -3.14 14.36
C PRO A 10 -6.57 -2.05 13.31
N ARG A 11 -5.95 -0.87 13.39
CA ARG A 11 -6.24 0.23 12.46
C ARG A 11 -5.30 0.26 11.25
N LYS A 12 -4.20 -0.52 11.29
CA LYS A 12 -3.18 -0.56 10.23
C LYS A 12 -3.66 -1.15 8.91
N GLY A 13 -4.62 -2.08 8.96
CA GLY A 13 -5.19 -2.73 7.76
C GLY A 13 -6.27 -1.92 7.05
N THR A 14 -6.55 -0.69 7.49
CA THR A 14 -7.64 0.13 6.93
C THR A 14 -7.17 0.95 5.73
N PRO A 15 -8.04 1.23 4.74
CA PRO A 15 -7.70 2.06 3.58
C PRO A 15 -7.28 3.48 3.99
N PHE A 16 -7.86 4.01 5.08
CA PHE A 16 -7.52 5.33 5.61
C PHE A 16 -6.07 5.40 6.12
N ALA A 17 -5.60 4.36 6.81
CA ALA A 17 -4.21 4.27 7.24
C ALA A 17 -3.24 4.22 6.04
N ALA A 18 -3.60 3.50 4.98
CA ALA A 18 -2.82 3.44 3.74
C ALA A 18 -2.71 4.82 3.05
N GLU A 19 -3.80 5.58 3.00
CA GLU A 19 -3.79 6.94 2.46
C GLU A 19 -2.87 7.88 3.26
N ILE A 20 -2.93 7.85 4.59
CA ILE A 20 -2.05 8.69 5.44
C ILE A 20 -0.58 8.31 5.24
N ALA A 21 -0.27 7.02 5.19
CA ALA A 21 1.08 6.53 4.95
C ALA A 21 1.62 6.99 3.59
N ALA A 22 0.81 6.86 2.53
CA ALA A 22 1.15 7.33 1.19
C ALA A 22 1.39 8.85 1.18
N ARG A 23 0.51 9.65 1.79
CA ARG A 23 0.65 11.12 1.87
C ARG A 23 1.94 11.55 2.56
N ASN A 24 2.31 10.87 3.64
CA ASN A 24 3.56 11.14 4.35
C ASN A 24 4.80 10.82 3.50
N ALA A 25 4.77 9.73 2.72
CA ALA A 25 5.84 9.37 1.81
C ALA A 25 5.97 10.36 0.64
N ILE A 26 4.84 10.75 0.05
CA ILE A 26 4.75 11.75 -1.02
C ILE A 26 5.34 13.09 -0.56
N ARG A 27 4.99 13.57 0.63
CA ARG A 27 5.51 14.86 1.14
C ARG A 27 7.03 14.87 1.18
N LYS A 28 7.65 13.80 1.68
CA LYS A 28 9.11 13.64 1.68
C LYS A 28 9.70 13.58 0.27
N ALA A 29 9.01 12.92 -0.66
CA ALA A 29 9.44 12.85 -2.05
C ALA A 29 9.34 14.22 -2.78
N MET A 30 8.33 15.03 -2.44
CA MET A 30 8.19 16.38 -2.96
C MET A 30 9.26 17.33 -2.43
N GLU A 31 9.63 17.21 -1.16
CA GLU A 31 10.77 17.94 -0.56
C GLU A 31 12.09 17.62 -1.29
N GLN A 32 12.20 16.42 -1.88
CA GLN A 32 13.34 16.00 -2.70
C GLN A 32 13.21 16.40 -4.19
N GLY A 33 12.13 17.08 -4.59
CA GLY A 33 11.92 17.54 -5.96
C GLY A 33 11.42 16.46 -6.93
N MET A 34 10.83 15.36 -6.44
CA MET A 34 10.36 14.28 -7.31
C MET A 34 9.13 14.70 -8.13
N GLN A 35 9.25 14.68 -9.46
CA GLN A 35 8.19 15.10 -10.40
C GLN A 35 7.43 13.94 -11.05
N ARG A 36 8.10 12.77 -11.19
CA ARG A 36 7.56 11.56 -11.82
C ARG A 36 7.77 10.36 -10.93
N ALA A 37 6.77 9.49 -10.85
CA ALA A 37 6.85 8.25 -10.08
C ALA A 37 6.21 7.08 -10.82
N ASN A 38 6.76 5.88 -10.60
CA ASN A 38 6.20 4.63 -11.06
C ASN A 38 5.64 3.88 -9.85
N VAL A 39 4.41 3.37 -9.97
CA VAL A 39 3.70 2.73 -8.85
C VAL A 39 3.66 1.23 -9.07
N MET A 40 4.19 0.48 -8.10
CA MET A 40 4.15 -0.97 -8.08
C MET A 40 3.37 -1.42 -6.85
N ILE A 41 2.27 -2.13 -7.06
CA ILE A 41 1.41 -2.65 -5.98
C ILE A 41 1.71 -4.13 -5.82
N LYS A 42 1.97 -4.57 -4.59
CA LYS A 42 2.17 -5.98 -4.25
C LYS A 42 1.03 -6.47 -3.37
N GLY A 43 0.37 -7.53 -3.79
CA GLY A 43 -0.69 -8.20 -3.04
C GLY A 43 -2.06 -7.55 -3.23
N ALA A 44 -3.09 -8.38 -3.19
CA ALA A 44 -4.49 -7.95 -3.24
C ALA A 44 -4.95 -7.51 -1.84
N GLY A 45 -5.26 -6.23 -1.67
CA GLY A 45 -5.75 -5.68 -0.40
C GLY A 45 -6.35 -4.29 -0.53
N VAL A 46 -7.24 -3.95 0.39
CA VAL A 46 -8.05 -2.70 0.38
C VAL A 46 -7.22 -1.41 0.48
N GLY A 47 -5.96 -1.50 0.89
CA GLY A 47 -5.06 -0.34 1.01
C GLY A 47 -4.42 0.12 -0.30
N GLY A 48 -4.32 -0.75 -1.31
CA GLY A 48 -3.61 -0.45 -2.56
C GLY A 48 -4.26 0.69 -3.35
N ASP A 49 -5.56 0.58 -3.60
CA ASP A 49 -6.36 1.62 -4.26
C ASP A 49 -6.39 2.94 -3.49
N ALA A 50 -6.49 2.87 -2.15
CA ALA A 50 -6.50 4.05 -1.31
C ALA A 50 -5.18 4.83 -1.38
N ALA A 51 -4.04 4.12 -1.37
CA ALA A 51 -2.73 4.71 -1.56
C ALA A 51 -2.58 5.33 -2.96
N LEU A 52 -3.03 4.63 -4.00
CA LEU A 52 -2.98 5.13 -5.38
C LEU A 52 -3.77 6.44 -5.55
N ARG A 53 -4.99 6.51 -5.00
CA ARG A 53 -5.79 7.73 -5.00
C ARG A 53 -5.11 8.90 -4.28
N ALA A 54 -4.37 8.62 -3.21
CA ALA A 54 -3.59 9.64 -2.50
C ALA A 54 -2.45 10.21 -3.37
N ILE A 55 -1.77 9.34 -4.12
CA ILE A 55 -0.70 9.73 -5.06
C ILE A 55 -1.26 10.52 -6.24
N LEU A 56 -2.42 10.12 -6.78
CA LEU A 56 -3.08 10.87 -7.85
C LEU A 56 -3.44 12.30 -7.42
N ARG A 57 -3.89 12.47 -6.17
CA ARG A 57 -4.24 13.78 -5.59
C ARG A 57 -3.02 14.66 -5.32
N SER A 58 -1.81 14.11 -5.26
CA SER A 58 -0.62 14.90 -4.96
C SER A 58 -0.02 15.60 -6.18
N GLY A 59 -0.50 15.34 -7.40
CA GLY A 59 0.00 16.00 -8.60
C GLY A 59 1.38 15.52 -9.08
N ILE A 60 1.83 14.35 -8.61
CA ILE A 60 3.01 13.68 -9.18
C ILE A 60 2.57 12.99 -10.49
N VAL A 61 3.36 13.15 -11.54
CA VAL A 61 3.07 12.50 -12.83
C VAL A 61 3.36 11.00 -12.71
N LEU A 62 2.31 10.19 -12.84
CA LEU A 62 2.44 8.74 -12.83
C LEU A 62 2.89 8.24 -14.21
N GLY A 63 3.99 7.49 -14.25
CA GLY A 63 4.49 6.87 -15.47
C GLY A 63 3.70 5.60 -15.81
N PHE A 64 3.78 4.61 -14.94
CA PHE A 64 2.98 3.39 -15.04
C PHE A 64 2.53 2.90 -13.67
N ILE A 65 1.42 2.16 -13.68
CA ILE A 65 0.89 1.45 -12.52
C ILE A 65 0.97 -0.04 -12.89
N ARG A 66 1.71 -0.82 -12.10
CA ARG A 66 1.81 -2.27 -12.30
C ARG A 66 1.52 -3.00 -11.01
N GLU A 67 0.68 -4.01 -11.12
CA GLU A 67 0.47 -4.98 -10.05
C GLU A 67 1.54 -6.07 -10.19
N VAL A 68 2.30 -6.29 -9.12
CA VAL A 68 3.42 -7.23 -9.03
C VAL A 68 3.08 -8.22 -7.91
N THR A 69 1.92 -8.86 -7.99
CA THR A 69 1.59 -9.97 -7.10
C THR A 69 2.31 -11.22 -7.57
N HIS A 70 3.12 -11.77 -6.67
CA HIS A 70 3.89 -12.98 -6.96
C HIS A 70 2.92 -14.15 -7.14
N MET A 71 2.90 -14.76 -8.33
CA MET A 71 2.21 -16.03 -8.55
C MET A 71 3.10 -17.17 -8.03
N PRO A 72 2.62 -17.98 -7.08
CA PRO A 72 3.38 -19.13 -6.61
C PRO A 72 3.37 -20.23 -7.68
N HIS A 73 4.55 -20.71 -8.06
CA HIS A 73 4.71 -21.84 -9.00
C HIS A 73 4.72 -23.18 -8.25
N ASN A 74 3.64 -23.52 -7.55
CA ASN A 74 3.48 -24.78 -6.78
C ASN A 74 4.72 -25.19 -5.94
N GLY A 75 5.45 -24.20 -5.43
CA GLY A 75 6.68 -24.40 -4.65
C GLY A 75 6.36 -24.70 -3.20
N CYS A 76 6.72 -23.80 -2.29
CA CYS A 76 6.40 -23.95 -0.88
C CYS A 76 4.88 -24.04 -0.67
N SER A 77 4.43 -25.09 0.03
CA SER A 77 3.05 -25.16 0.52
C SER A 77 2.85 -24.09 1.58
N PRO A 78 1.80 -23.26 1.49
CA PRO A 78 1.42 -22.40 2.60
C PRO A 78 1.13 -23.28 3.83
N GLY A 79 1.42 -22.74 5.02
CA GLY A 79 1.11 -23.40 6.29
C GLY A 79 -0.39 -23.71 6.41
N PRO A 80 -0.77 -24.61 7.33
CA PRO A 80 -2.16 -24.98 7.51
C PRO A 80 -3.02 -23.73 7.71
N VAL A 81 -4.05 -23.57 6.89
CA VAL A 81 -5.03 -22.50 7.07
C VAL A 81 -5.77 -22.76 8.38
N PRO A 82 -5.83 -21.79 9.31
CA PRO A 82 -6.63 -21.97 10.52
C PRO A 82 -8.09 -22.13 10.12
N GLU A 83 -8.82 -23.04 10.77
CA GLU A 83 -10.23 -23.35 10.50
C GLU A 83 -11.12 -22.09 10.45
N VAL A 84 -10.73 -21.03 11.16
CA VAL A 84 -11.44 -19.74 11.24
C VAL A 84 -11.48 -18.94 9.93
N TRP A 85 -10.70 -19.32 8.91
CA TRP A 85 -10.64 -18.64 7.60
C TRP A 85 -11.40 -19.39 6.50
N VAL A 86 -12.02 -20.53 6.81
CA VAL A 86 -12.78 -21.36 5.85
C VAL A 86 -14.30 -21.06 5.92
N ALA A 87 -14.71 -20.05 6.69
CA ALA A 87 -16.11 -19.62 6.86
C ALA A 87 -16.40 -18.32 6.12
#